data_AF-A0A353NPK0-F1
#
_entry.id   AF-A0A353NPK0-F1
#
_cell.length_a   1.000
_cell.length_b   1.000
_cell.length_c   1.000
_cell.angle_alpha   90.00
_cell.angle_beta   90.00
_cell.angle_gamma   90.00
#
_symmetry.space_group_name_H-M   'P 1'
#
loop_
_entity.id
_entity.type
_entity.pdbx_description
1 polymer ?
#
loop_
_entity_poly.entity_id
_entity_poly.type
_entity_poly.pdbx_seq_one_letter_code
_entity_poly.pdbx_strand_id
1 'polypeptide(L)' 'NAAHAIGCASKVGSIEVGKKADLVVFDAKDYRYLMYRFGTNLVDKVIKSGRVVVGG' A
#
# COMPACT_ATOMS: atom_id res chain seq x y z
N ASN A 1 10.01 -4.83 8.40
CA ASN A 1 11.21 -4.13 7.88
C ASN A 1 11.03 -2.61 7.87
N ALA A 2 10.42 -1.97 6.86
CA ALA A 2 10.37 -0.49 6.80
C ALA A 2 9.70 0.17 8.02
N ALA A 3 8.47 -0.22 8.37
CA ALA A 3 7.78 0.36 9.52
C ALA A 3 8.46 0.04 10.87
N HIS A 4 9.09 -1.14 11.00
CA HIS A 4 9.85 -1.51 12.18
C HIS A 4 11.12 -0.67 12.33
N ALA A 5 11.85 -0.43 11.24
CA ALA A 5 13.10 0.33 11.23
C ALA A 5 12.93 1.78 11.73
N ILE A 6 11.71 2.33 11.61
CA ILE A 6 11.37 3.69 12.05
C ILE A 6 10.43 3.70 13.28
N GLY A 7 10.30 2.59 14.00
CA GLY A 7 9.48 2.53 15.22
C GLY A 7 7.96 2.68 15.02
N CYS A 8 7.47 2.50 13.79
CA CYS A 8 6.07 2.71 13.41
C CYS A 8 5.27 1.41 13.20
N ALA A 9 5.85 0.24 13.46
CA ALA A 9 5.25 -1.06 13.17
C ALA A 9 3.90 -1.32 13.87
N SER A 10 3.67 -0.72 15.04
CA SER A 10 2.38 -0.82 15.75
C SER A 10 1.26 -0.02 15.07
N LYS A 11 1.59 0.87 14.11
CA LYS A 11 0.64 1.80 13.49
C LYS A 11 0.44 1.56 12.00
N VAL A 12 1.48 1.15 11.27
CA VAL A 12 1.50 1.05 9.80
C VAL A 12 2.40 -0.10 9.33
N GLY A 13 2.32 -0.43 8.03
CA GLY A 13 3.24 -1.36 7.37
C GLY A 13 2.75 -2.80 7.30
N SER A 14 1.53 -3.07 7.76
CA SER A 14 0.83 -4.35 7.61
C SER A 14 -0.69 -4.15 7.72
N ILE A 15 -1.46 -5.13 7.24
CA ILE A 15 -2.93 -5.12 7.26
C ILE A 15 -3.39 -5.91 8.49
N GLU A 16 -3.63 -5.19 9.58
CA GLU A 16 -4.06 -5.76 10.86
C GLU A 16 -5.09 -4.84 11.52
N VAL A 17 -6.00 -5.43 12.30
CA VAL A 17 -7.00 -4.68 13.07
C VAL A 17 -6.29 -3.71 14.04
N GLY A 18 -6.79 -2.47 14.11
CA GLY A 18 -6.23 -1.42 14.98
C GLY A 18 -5.09 -0.61 14.35
N LYS A 19 -4.55 -1.01 13.19
CA LYS A 19 -3.57 -0.22 12.42
C LYS A 19 -4.27 0.77 11.48
N LYS A 20 -3.52 1.76 11.00
CA LYS A 20 -4.04 2.72 10.02
C LYS A 20 -4.38 1.98 8.72
N ALA A 21 -5.54 2.29 8.15
CA ALA A 21 -5.95 1.86 6.82
C ALA A 21 -5.19 2.67 5.75
N ASP A 22 -3.88 2.42 5.67
CA ASP A 22 -2.97 2.96 4.67
C ASP A 22 -2.68 1.85 3.64
N LEU A 23 -3.35 1.91 2.49
CA LEU A 23 -3.38 0.84 1.49
C LEU A 23 -3.16 1.40 0.08
N VAL A 24 -2.57 0.58 -0.78
CA VAL A 24 -2.50 0.83 -2.23
C VAL A 24 -3.17 -0.36 -2.92
N VAL A 25 -4.12 -0.07 -3.80
CA VAL A 25 -4.76 -1.06 -4.66
C VAL A 25 -4.12 -0.95 -6.04
N PHE A 26 -3.72 -2.09 -6.59
CA PHE A 26 -3.06 -2.18 -7.88
C PHE A 26 -3.96 -2.89 -8.89
N ASP A 27 -4.06 -2.36 -10.11
CA ASP A 27 -4.61 -3.10 -11.24
C ASP A 27 -3.53 -4.05 -11.78
N ALA A 28 -3.42 -5.21 -11.13
CA ALA A 28 -2.44 -6.22 -11.45
C ALA A 28 -3.01 -7.62 -11.22
N LYS A 29 -2.61 -8.59 -12.06
CA LYS A 29 -3.04 -9.99 -11.93
C LYS A 29 -2.49 -10.66 -10.68
N ASP A 30 -1.27 -10.30 -10.29
CA ASP A 30 -0.62 -10.76 -9.06
C ASP A 30 0.52 -9.82 -8.64
N TYR A 31 1.04 -10.01 -7.42
CA TYR A 31 2.03 -9.13 -6.81
C TYR A 31 3.36 -9.02 -7.57
N ARG A 32 3.71 -10.00 -8.41
CA ARG A 32 4.99 -10.03 -9.13
C ARG A 32 5.03 -8.93 -10.20
N TYR A 33 3.88 -8.49 -10.70
CA TYR A 33 3.79 -7.38 -11.65
C TYR A 33 4.41 -6.09 -11.10
N LEU A 34 4.35 -5.87 -9.78
CA LEU A 34 4.97 -4.72 -9.12
C LEU A 34 6.50 -4.69 -9.30
N MET A 35 7.11 -5.87 -9.32
CA MET A 35 8.56 -6.01 -9.40
C MET A 35 9.06 -6.14 -10.83
N TYR A 36 8.24 -6.63 -11.76
CA TYR A 36 8.66 -6.94 -13.13
C TYR A 36 8.15 -5.97 -14.20
N ARG A 37 7.10 -5.17 -13.92
CA ARG A 37 6.55 -4.21 -14.88
C ARG A 37 7.07 -2.80 -14.61
N PHE A 38 8.32 -2.56 -14.99
CA PHE A 38 8.94 -1.24 -14.86
C PHE A 38 8.34 -0.22 -15.84
N GLY A 39 8.30 1.05 -15.44
CA GLY A 39 7.94 2.18 -16.31
C GLY A 39 6.45 2.47 -16.47
N THR A 40 5.57 1.72 -15.78
CA THR A 40 4.12 1.98 -15.77
C THR A 40 3.59 2.20 -14.36
N ASN A 41 2.61 3.08 -14.20
CA ASN A 41 1.87 3.18 -12.95
C ASN A 41 0.75 2.12 -12.94
N LEU A 42 0.83 1.18 -11.99
CA LEU A 42 -0.18 0.15 -11.76
C LEU A 42 -1.18 0.53 -10.67
N VAL A 43 -0.99 1.67 -10.00
CA VAL A 43 -1.84 2.10 -8.90
C VAL A 43 -3.22 2.47 -9.43
N ASP A 44 -4.24 1.74 -8.97
CA ASP A 44 -5.66 2.06 -9.20
C ASP A 44 -6.17 3.01 -8.11
N LYS A 45 -5.79 2.76 -6.85
CA LYS A 45 -6.29 3.52 -5.70
C LYS A 45 -5.26 3.65 -4.59
N VAL A 46 -5.25 4.81 -3.94
CA VAL A 46 -4.51 5.02 -2.69
C VAL A 46 -5.49 5.38 -1.59
N ILE A 47 -5.43 4.64 -0.50
CA ILE A 47 -6.21 4.87 0.72
C ILE A 47 -5.24 5.30 1.81
N LYS A 48 -5.50 6.44 2.45
CA LYS A 48 -4.71 6.95 3.58
C LYS A 48 -5.61 7.24 4.75
N SER A 49 -5.30 6.68 5.92
CA SER A 49 -6.12 6.79 7.13
C SER A 49 -7.61 6.49 6.86
N GLY A 50 -7.89 5.49 6.01
CA GLY A 50 -9.26 5.08 5.64
C GLY A 50 -9.96 5.97 4.61
N ARG A 51 -9.28 6.97 4.04
CA ARG A 51 -9.83 7.85 3.00
C ARG A 51 -9.17 7.60 1.67
N VAL A 52 -9.95 7.53 0.59
CA VAL A 52 -9.41 7.50 -0.77
C VAL A 52 -8.81 8.86 -1.08
N VAL A 53 -7.51 8.89 -1.38
CA VAL A 53 -6.76 10.11 -1.71
C VAL A 53 -6.31 10.16 -3.16
N VAL A 54 -6.26 9.00 -3.82
CA VAL A 54 -6.08 8.85 -5.27
C VAL A 54 -7.04 7.75 -5.72
N GLY A 55 -7.77 7.98 -6.80
CA GLY A 55 -8.62 6.99 -7.44
C GLY A 55 -9.03 7.48 -8.82
N GLY A 56 -8.73 6.67 -9.84
CA GLY A 56 -8.87 7.03 -11.25
C GLY A 56 -7.51 7.15 -11.94
#